data_AF-A0A1S6WU33-F1
#
_entry.id   AF-A0A1S6WU33-F1
#
_cell.length_a   1.000
_cell.length_b   1.000
_cell.length_c   1.000
_cell.angle_alpha   90.00
_cell.angle_beta   90.00
_cell.angle_gamma   90.00
#
_symmetry.space_group_name_H-M   'P 1'
#
loop_
_entity.id
_entity.type
_entity.pdbx_description
1 polymer ?
#
loop_
_entity_poly.entity_id
_entity_poly.type
_entity_poly.pdbx_seq_one_letter_code
_entity_poly.pdbx_strand_id
1 'polypeptide(L)'
;MTNFVIDKNQLNTRRRRLIFRAWHRGIREMDLILGQYVDSHIIGMSDETVSELEYIMSFEDRDLLMWITGEIPTPSEIDSPLFRDIANYRICTNFN
;
A
#
# COMPACT_ATOMS: atom_id res chain seq x y z
N MET A 1 -7.76 17.58 -10.43
CA MET A 1 -8.07 16.71 -9.28
C MET A 1 -8.85 15.51 -9.80
N THR A 2 -8.15 14.46 -10.21
CA THR A 2 -8.76 13.24 -10.76
C THR A 2 -9.31 12.39 -9.63
N ASN A 3 -10.61 12.49 -9.36
CA ASN A 3 -11.35 11.46 -8.64
C ASN A 3 -11.36 10.20 -9.50
N PHE A 4 -10.37 9.32 -9.31
CA PHE A 4 -10.47 7.94 -9.77
C PHE A 4 -11.50 7.24 -8.90
N VAL A 5 -12.78 7.33 -9.30
CA VAL A 5 -13.81 6.42 -8.80
C VAL A 5 -13.45 5.06 -9.38
N ILE A 6 -12.70 4.26 -8.61
CA ILE A 6 -12.38 2.88 -8.96
C ILE A 6 -13.70 2.15 -9.20
N ASP A 7 -13.97 1.76 -10.45
CA ASP A 7 -15.11 0.91 -10.75
C ASP A 7 -14.79 -0.50 -10.24
N LYS A 8 -15.21 -0.75 -8.99
CA LYS A 8 -14.98 -2.00 -8.27
C LYS A 8 -15.59 -3.22 -8.99
N ASN A 9 -16.46 -3.03 -9.99
CA ASN A 9 -17.01 -4.14 -10.78
C ASN A 9 -16.04 -4.71 -11.81
N GLN A 10 -15.04 -3.94 -12.26
CA GLN A 10 -14.00 -4.42 -13.19
C GLN A 10 -12.82 -5.08 -12.46
N LEU A 11 -12.74 -4.93 -11.13
CA LEU A 11 -11.67 -5.51 -10.33
C LEU A 11 -11.97 -6.97 -9.96
N ASN A 12 -11.01 -7.85 -10.25
CA ASN A 12 -11.00 -9.22 -9.73
C ASN A 12 -11.15 -9.23 -8.20
N THR A 13 -11.82 -10.25 -7.68
CA THR A 13 -12.10 -10.43 -6.23
C THR A 13 -10.84 -10.28 -5.37
N ARG A 14 -9.68 -10.71 -5.89
CA ARG A 14 -8.37 -10.55 -5.25
C ARG A 14 -8.03 -9.07 -4.98
N ARG A 15 -8.09 -8.22 -6.01
CA ARG A 15 -7.81 -6.78 -5.93
C ARG A 15 -8.80 -6.06 -5.00
N ARG A 16 -10.09 -6.42 -5.06
CA ARG A 16 -11.12 -5.85 -4.17
C ARG A 16 -10.84 -6.14 -2.69
N ARG A 17 -10.43 -7.37 -2.37
CA ARG A 17 -10.03 -7.76 -1.00
C ARG A 17 -8.77 -7.02 -0.54
N LEU A 18 -7.87 -6.71 -1.46
CA LEU A 18 -6.64 -5.97 -1.16
C LEU A 18 -6.94 -4.51 -0.83
N ILE A 19 -7.76 -3.84 -1.64
CA ILE A 19 -8.23 -2.48 -1.37
C ILE A 19 -8.92 -2.40 -0.01
N PHE A 20 -9.84 -3.33 0.27
CA PHE A 20 -10.52 -3.37 1.56
C PHE A 20 -9.54 -3.52 2.73
N ARG A 21 -8.54 -4.41 2.61
CA ARG A 21 -7.48 -4.57 3.62
C ARG A 21 -6.56 -3.36 3.75
N ALA A 22 -6.39 -2.56 2.70
CA ALA A 22 -5.54 -1.37 2.72
C ALA A 22 -6.19 -0.20 3.46
N TRP A 23 -7.52 -0.13 3.46
CA TRP A 23 -8.32 0.92 4.09
C TRP A 23 -8.89 0.56 5.49
N HIS A 24 -8.65 -0.66 5.96
CA HIS A 24 -9.18 -1.17 7.22
C HIS A 24 -8.09 -1.73 8.12
N ARG A 25 -7.05 -0.93 8.32
CA ARG A 25 -5.97 -1.19 9.27
C ARG A 25 -6.27 -0.53 10.60
N GLY A 26 -5.54 -0.94 11.64
CA GLY A 26 -5.70 -0.42 13.00
C GLY A 26 -5.05 0.95 13.20
N ILE A 27 -4.22 1.39 12.24
CA ILE A 27 -3.45 2.63 12.30
C ILE A 27 -3.87 3.54 11.13
N ARG A 28 -4.41 4.71 11.46
CA ARG A 28 -4.94 5.68 10.47
C ARG A 28 -3.87 6.15 9.48
N GLU A 29 -2.65 6.38 9.94
CA GLU A 29 -1.52 6.75 9.07
C GLU A 29 -1.26 5.66 8.03
N MET A 30 -1.37 4.39 8.43
CA MET A 30 -1.16 3.27 7.52
C MET A 30 -2.29 3.15 6.50
N ASP A 31 -3.54 3.39 6.92
CA ASP A 31 -4.68 3.45 6.01
C ASP A 31 -4.50 4.54 4.95
N LEU A 32 -3.99 5.71 5.34
CA LEU A 32 -3.77 6.81 4.40
C LEU A 32 -2.65 6.48 3.41
N ILE A 33 -1.53 5.92 3.88
CA ILE A 33 -0.39 5.60 3.02
C ILE A 33 -0.75 4.46 2.06
N LEU A 34 -1.20 3.32 2.60
CA LEU A 34 -1.53 2.15 1.77
C LEU A 34 -2.81 2.34 0.99
N GLY A 35 -3.86 2.88 1.60
CA GLY A 35 -5.15 3.08 0.95
C GLY A 35 -5.02 3.96 -0.29
N GLN A 36 -4.35 5.11 -0.18
CA GLN A 36 -4.14 6.01 -1.32
C GLN A 36 -3.20 5.39 -2.37
N TYR A 37 -2.13 4.71 -1.95
CA TYR A 37 -1.22 4.05 -2.87
C TYR A 37 -1.93 2.95 -3.67
N VAL A 38 -2.66 2.07 -2.99
CA VAL A 38 -3.40 0.97 -3.62
C VAL A 38 -4.49 1.52 -4.52
N ASP A 39 -5.31 2.49 -4.08
CA ASP A 39 -6.32 3.09 -4.94
C ASP A 39 -5.72 3.74 -6.19
N SER A 40 -4.51 4.29 -6.11
CA SER A 40 -3.86 4.93 -7.26
C SER A 40 -3.24 3.93 -8.25
N HIS A 41 -2.75 2.77 -7.77
CA HIS A 41 -1.90 1.88 -8.58
C HIS A 41 -2.52 0.51 -8.89
N ILE A 42 -3.51 0.04 -8.11
CA ILE A 42 -4.02 -1.35 -8.17
C ILE A 42 -4.60 -1.77 -9.53
N ILE A 43 -5.09 -0.82 -10.34
CA ILE A 43 -5.61 -1.08 -11.69
C ILE A 43 -4.48 -1.47 -12.66
N GLY A 44 -3.32 -0.82 -12.54
CA GLY A 44 -2.17 -1.02 -13.43
C GLY A 44 -1.19 -2.10 -12.96
N MET A 45 -1.34 -2.62 -11.75
CA MET A 45 -0.46 -3.63 -11.19
C MET A 45 -0.63 -4.99 -11.88
N SER A 46 0.50 -5.60 -12.26
CA SER A 46 0.56 -6.99 -12.71
C SER A 46 0.22 -7.94 -11.56
N ASP A 47 -0.11 -9.19 -11.89
CA ASP A 47 -0.46 -10.18 -10.86
C ASP A 47 0.73 -10.53 -9.94
N GLU A 48 1.96 -10.35 -10.42
CA GLU A 48 3.19 -10.47 -9.63
C GLU A 48 3.28 -9.35 -8.58
N THR A 49 3.11 -8.09 -8.99
CA THR A 49 3.10 -6.93 -8.09
C THR A 49 1.94 -7.01 -7.09
N VAL A 50 0.78 -7.53 -7.50
CA VAL A 50 -0.35 -7.78 -6.57
C VAL A 50 0.02 -8.85 -5.54
N SER A 51 0.76 -9.89 -5.92
CA SER A 51 1.21 -10.94 -5.00
C SER A 51 2.24 -10.41 -4.00
N GLU A 52 3.15 -9.56 -4.47
CA GLU A 52 4.12 -8.86 -3.63
C GLU A 52 3.44 -7.90 -2.65
N LEU A 53 2.45 -7.14 -3.12
CA LEU A 53 1.64 -6.26 -2.27
C LEU A 53 0.90 -7.06 -1.20
N GLU A 54 0.34 -8.23 -1.54
CA GLU A 54 -0.28 -9.14 -0.56
C GLU A 54 0.70 -9.61 0.51
N TYR A 55 1.95 -9.89 0.12
CA TYR A 55 3.01 -10.27 1.04
C TYR A 55 3.39 -9.11 1.98
N ILE A 56 3.64 -7.91 1.44
CA ILE A 56 3.90 -6.70 2.24
C ILE A 56 2.73 -6.43 3.20
N MET A 57 1.50 -6.59 2.73
CA MET A 57 0.31 -6.37 3.54
C MET A 57 0.04 -7.44 4.60
N SER A 58 0.80 -8.55 4.61
CA SER A 58 0.67 -9.60 5.63
C SER A 58 1.35 -9.25 6.96
N PHE A 59 2.25 -8.26 6.96
CA PHE A 59 2.92 -7.77 8.15
C PHE A 59 2.03 -6.84 8.99
N GLU A 60 2.38 -6.70 10.27
CA GLU A 60 1.67 -5.85 11.22
C GLU A 60 1.83 -4.36 10.86
N ASP A 61 0.76 -3.59 11.08
CA ASP A 61 0.71 -2.15 10.78
C ASP A 61 1.84 -1.38 11.45
N ARG A 62 2.19 -1.78 12.68
CA ARG A 62 3.24 -1.14 13.48
C ARG A 62 4.62 -1.34 12.86
N ASP A 63 4.95 -2.57 12.48
CA ASP A 63 6.25 -2.89 11.88
C ASP A 63 6.41 -2.18 10.54
N LEU A 64 5.36 -2.25 9.70
CA LEU A 64 5.33 -1.55 8.42
C LEU A 64 5.52 -0.04 8.59
N LEU A 65 4.86 0.57 9.58
CA LEU A 65 5.02 1.98 9.88
C LEU A 65 6.46 2.31 10.29
N MET A 66 7.06 1.51 11.19
CA MET A 66 8.43 1.75 11.66
C MET A 66 9.48 1.59 10.54
N TRP A 67 9.26 0.69 9.58
CA TRP A 67 10.10 0.58 8.38
C TRP A 67 9.92 1.77 7.44
N ILE A 68 8.69 2.21 7.21
CA ILE A 68 8.38 3.37 6.36
C ILE A 68 8.89 4.69 6.97
N THR A 69 8.83 4.83 8.30
CA THR A 69 9.38 6.01 8.99
C THR A 69 10.90 5.98 9.11
N GLY A 70 11.53 4.83 8.86
CA GLY A 70 12.96 4.62 9.04
C GLY A 70 13.39 4.55 10.50
N GLU A 71 12.46 4.31 11.43
CA GLU A 71 12.75 4.11 12.85
C GLU A 71 13.56 2.84 13.09
N ILE A 72 13.30 1.79 12.29
CA ILE A 72 14.06 0.54 12.28
C ILE A 72 14.46 0.19 10.84
N PRO A 73 15.57 -0.53 10.65
CA PRO A 73 15.99 -0.96 9.33
C PRO A 73 14.96 -1.91 8.71
N THR A 74 14.61 -1.66 7.45
CA THR A 74 13.76 -2.54 6.66
C THR A 74 14.46 -3.90 6.45
N PRO A 75 13.81 -5.03 6.80
CA PRO A 75 14.34 -6.36 6.52
C PRO A 75 14.55 -6.58 5.02
N SER A 76 15.59 -7.31 4.64
CA SER A 76 15.86 -7.64 3.23
C SER A 76 14.72 -8.40 2.55
N GLU A 77 13.87 -9.09 3.32
CA GLU A 77 12.71 -9.84 2.82
C GLU A 77 11.59 -8.93 2.31
N ILE A 78 11.46 -7.73 2.87
CA ILE A 78 10.44 -6.75 2.48
C ILE A 78 11.02 -5.54 1.75
N ASP A 79 12.36 -5.40 1.71
CA ASP A 79 13.07 -4.35 0.99
C ASP A 79 13.02 -4.55 -0.53
N SER A 80 11.82 -4.41 -1.06
CA SER A 80 11.52 -4.60 -2.47
C SER A 80 11.30 -3.26 -3.17
N PRO A 81 11.38 -3.21 -4.52
CA PRO A 81 11.07 -1.99 -5.27
C PRO A 81 9.68 -1.44 -4.95
N LEU A 82 8.68 -2.32 -4.78
CA LEU A 82 7.32 -1.95 -4.41
C LEU A 82 7.25 -1.32 -3.02
N PHE A 83 7.92 -1.93 -2.03
CA PHE A 83 7.94 -1.39 -0.67
C PHE A 83 8.59 0.00 -0.62
N ARG A 84 9.70 0.19 -1.33
CA ARG A 84 10.36 1.50 -1.46
C ARG A 84 9.45 2.54 -2.12
N ASP A 85 8.70 2.14 -3.14
CA ASP A 85 7.73 3.02 -3.81
C ASP A 85 6.60 3.46 -2.87
N ILE A 86 6.06 2.53 -2.08
CA ILE A 86 5.08 2.82 -1.01
C ILE A 86 5.67 3.78 0.03
N ALA A 87 6.88 3.53 0.50
CA ALA A 87 7.55 4.39 1.48
C ALA A 87 7.78 5.81 0.94
N ASN A 88 8.15 5.93 -0.33
CA ASN A 88 8.33 7.23 -1.01
C ASN A 88 7.00 7.96 -1.25
N TYR A 89 5.90 7.23 -1.47
CA TYR A 89 4.58 7.83 -1.65
C TYR A 89 4.19 8.71 -0.45
N ARG A 90 4.50 8.26 0.78
CA ARG A 90 4.30 9.04 2.01
C ARG A 90 5.00 10.39 1.97
N ILE A 91 6.24 10.44 1.48
CA ILE A 91 7.05 11.67 1.45
C ILE A 91 6.38 12.73 0.57
N CYS A 92 5.71 12.30 -0.51
CA CYS A 92 5.01 13.21 -1.41
C CYS A 92 3.69 13.74 -0.82
N THR A 93 3.03 12.98 0.07
CA THR A 93 1.76 13.38 0.71
C THR A 93 1.92 14.34 1.89
N ASN A 94 3.13 14.66 2.32
CA ASN A 94 3.39 15.68 3.35
C ASN A 94 3.29 17.09 2.73
N PHE A 95 2.06 17.50 2.42
CA PHE A 95 1.76 18.89 2.08
C PHE A 95 1.69 19.73 3.36
N ASN A 96 2.62 20.68 3.45
CA ASN A 96 2.55 22.03 4.04
C ASN A 96 1.27 22.39 4.82
#